data_AF-A0A9W6XST0-F1
#
_entry.id   AF-A0A9W6XST0-F1
#
_cell.length_a   1.000
_cell.length_b   1.000
_cell.length_c   1.000
_cell.angle_alpha   90.00
_cell.angle_beta   90.00
_cell.angle_gamma   90.00
#
_symmetry.space_group_name_H-M   'P 1'
#
loop_
_entity.id
_entity.type
_entity.pdbx_description
1 polymer ?
#
loop_
_entity_poly.entity_id
_entity_poly.type
_entity_poly.pdbx_seq_one_letter_code
_entity_poly.pdbx_strand_id
1 'polypeptide(L)'
;MDHHAGVVLILGADFMIPAGIRLDLYNALAKLLDKVVSPLIKSLNSTDDPKGGLQITDGPTETICLPGRVTAEFRARRRQLTESTHELWVRRTRDWIPIVVRDKHGKVARVPLTSTKSSMTWCPAHFPVLNRAPHGILPPEGFVILSSAKYRDWQVLAYETAIDKDSASQRTTTLR
;
A
#
# COMPACT_ATOMS: atom_id res chain seq x y z
N MET A 1 24.92 22.48 17.80
CA MET A 1 23.48 22.81 17.74
C MET A 1 23.15 22.80 16.28
N ASP A 2 22.54 21.71 15.82
CA ASP A 2 22.53 21.38 14.39
C ASP A 2 21.22 21.85 13.78
N HIS A 3 21.30 22.90 12.97
CA HIS A 3 20.17 23.50 12.26
C HIS A 3 19.96 22.83 10.90
N HIS A 4 19.69 21.51 10.87
CA HIS A 4 19.22 20.87 9.65
C HIS A 4 17.70 21.04 9.54
N ALA A 5 17.26 22.20 9.07
CA ALA A 5 15.87 22.45 8.70
C ALA A 5 15.50 21.64 7.44
N GLY A 6 15.18 20.36 7.65
CA GLY A 6 13.99 19.69 7.12
C GLY A 6 13.68 19.65 5.62
N VAL A 7 14.60 20.00 4.71
CA VAL A 7 14.37 19.83 3.27
C VAL A 7 15.03 18.53 2.79
N VAL A 8 14.21 17.54 2.44
CA VAL A 8 14.66 16.22 1.97
C VAL A 8 14.88 16.19 0.45
N LEU A 9 14.23 17.08 -0.31
CA LEU A 9 14.35 17.16 -1.79
C LEU A 9 13.84 18.52 -2.31
N ILE A 10 14.55 19.10 -3.28
CA ILE A 10 14.09 20.27 -4.06
C ILE A 10 13.93 19.80 -5.51
N LEU A 11 12.77 20.07 -6.12
CA LEU A 11 12.47 19.71 -7.50
C LEU A 11 12.31 20.96 -8.35
N GLY A 12 13.12 21.09 -9.40
CA GLY A 12 13.04 22.20 -10.34
C GLY A 12 11.93 22.04 -11.38
N ALA A 13 11.52 23.15 -11.98
CA ALA A 13 10.51 23.17 -13.04
C ALA A 13 10.95 22.39 -14.29
N ASP A 14 12.26 22.36 -14.55
CA ASP A 14 12.92 21.58 -15.59
C ASP A 14 12.69 20.06 -15.45
N PHE A 15 12.51 19.58 -14.22
CA PHE A 15 12.12 18.19 -13.96
C PHE A 15 10.59 18.03 -13.95
N MET A 16 9.87 18.96 -13.32
CA MET A 16 8.42 18.85 -13.11
C MET A 16 7.61 18.91 -14.41
N ILE A 17 7.98 19.82 -15.33
CA ILE A 17 7.23 20.06 -16.57
C ILE A 17 7.32 18.85 -17.52
N PRO A 18 8.53 18.31 -17.85
CA PRO A 18 8.62 17.13 -18.70
C PRO A 18 8.02 15.87 -18.06
N ALA A 19 8.09 15.75 -16.73
CA ALA A 19 7.45 14.66 -15.98
C ALA A 19 5.92 14.79 -15.90
N GLY A 20 5.35 15.89 -16.39
CA GLY A 20 3.91 16.15 -16.40
C GLY A 20 3.30 16.33 -15.00
N ILE A 21 4.11 16.76 -14.03
CA ILE A 21 3.65 17.06 -12.66
C ILE A 21 2.87 18.38 -12.69
N ARG A 22 1.60 18.34 -12.23
CA ARG A 22 0.74 19.52 -12.16
C ARG A 22 0.59 20.02 -10.73
N LEU A 23 0.84 21.30 -10.50
CA LEU A 23 0.62 21.94 -9.21
C LEU A 23 -0.77 22.58 -9.17
N ASP A 24 -1.60 22.12 -8.24
CA ASP A 24 -2.86 22.72 -7.84
C ASP A 24 -2.61 23.61 -6.63
N LEU A 25 -2.26 24.86 -6.88
CA LEU A 25 -1.93 25.83 -5.82
C LEU A 25 -3.15 26.18 -4.95
N TYR A 26 -4.37 26.07 -5.50
CA TYR A 26 -5.61 26.37 -4.78
C TYR A 26 -5.86 25.35 -3.67
N ASN A 27 -5.70 24.07 -3.97
CA ASN A 27 -5.84 22.99 -2.98
C ASN A 27 -4.52 22.63 -2.29
N ALA A 28 -3.42 23.31 -2.63
CA ALA A 28 -2.06 22.95 -2.23
C ALA A 28 -1.71 21.47 -2.52
N LEU A 29 -1.99 20.99 -3.74
CA LEU A 29 -1.72 19.61 -4.18
C LEU A 29 -0.78 19.55 -5.40
N ALA A 30 0.07 18.55 -5.49
CA ALA A 30 0.81 18.12 -6.67
C ALA A 30 0.12 16.88 -7.23
N LYS A 31 -0.19 16.88 -8.53
CA LYS A 31 -0.80 15.76 -9.26
C LYS A 31 0.25 15.18 -10.21
N LEU A 32 0.62 13.93 -10.00
CA LEU A 32 1.47 13.17 -10.92
C LEU A 32 0.62 12.47 -11.99
N LEU A 33 1.23 12.18 -13.13
CA LEU A 33 0.59 11.55 -14.29
C LEU A 33 -0.07 10.19 -13.96
N ASP A 34 0.34 9.56 -12.86
CA ASP A 34 -0.13 8.24 -12.38
C ASP A 34 -1.22 8.33 -11.30
N LYS A 35 -1.87 9.49 -11.15
CA LYS A 35 -2.93 9.80 -10.17
C LYS A 35 -2.46 9.91 -8.71
N VAL A 36 -1.16 9.93 -8.44
CA VAL A 36 -0.68 10.27 -7.09
C VAL A 36 -0.89 11.77 -6.86
N VAL A 37 -1.78 12.09 -5.92
CA VAL A 37 -2.03 13.46 -5.47
C VAL A 37 -1.31 13.65 -4.12
N SER A 38 -0.24 14.43 -4.11
CA SER A 38 0.52 14.76 -2.90
C SER A 38 0.23 16.19 -2.45
N PRO A 39 0.24 16.52 -1.17
CA PRO A 39 0.20 17.92 -0.73
C PRO A 39 1.52 18.63 -1.00
N LEU A 40 1.44 19.91 -1.37
CA LEU A 40 2.58 20.81 -1.52
C LEU A 40 3.10 21.29 -0.16
N ILE A 41 2.21 21.39 0.83
CA ILE A 41 2.57 21.76 2.19
C ILE A 41 2.35 20.53 3.06
N LYS A 42 3.44 19.98 3.61
CA LYS A 42 3.32 19.13 4.80
C LYS A 42 2.87 20.05 5.94
N SER A 43 1.58 20.05 6.25
CA SER A 43 1.09 20.67 7.48
C SER A 43 1.71 19.94 8.66
N LEU A 44 2.83 20.48 9.16
CA LEU A 44 3.25 20.30 10.54
C LEU A 44 2.42 21.27 11.40
N ASN A 45 1.11 21.05 11.44
CA ASN A 45 0.21 21.66 12.42
C ASN A 45 -0.31 20.45 13.22
N SER A 46 -0.14 20.29 14.52
CA SER A 46 0.24 21.20 15.61
C SER A 46 0.93 20.38 16.71
N THR A 47 2.00 20.91 17.29
CA THR A 47 2.29 20.66 18.72
C THR A 47 1.08 21.15 19.52
N ASP A 48 0.65 20.34 20.49
CA ASP A 48 -0.57 20.43 21.31
C ASP A 48 -1.87 19.86 20.73
N ASP A 49 -1.96 18.53 20.67
CA ASP A 49 -3.11 17.76 21.19
C ASP A 49 -2.65 16.30 21.49
N PRO A 50 -3.10 15.62 22.55
CA PRO A 50 -2.56 14.33 22.94
C PRO A 50 -3.17 13.21 22.10
N LYS A 51 -2.29 12.44 21.43
CA LYS A 51 -2.43 11.06 20.88
C LYS A 51 -2.46 10.97 19.35
N GLY A 52 -1.57 10.13 18.83
CA GLY A 52 -1.50 9.71 17.43
C GLY A 52 -2.82 9.13 16.91
N GLY A 53 -3.64 9.99 16.29
CA GLY A 53 -5.01 9.68 15.91
C GLY A 53 -5.37 9.89 14.44
N LEU A 54 -4.41 10.21 13.56
CA LEU A 54 -4.74 10.57 12.18
C LEU A 54 -4.38 9.52 11.12
N GLN A 55 -3.36 8.69 11.34
CA GLN A 55 -3.06 7.56 10.47
C GLN A 55 -3.28 6.24 11.21
N ILE A 56 -3.96 5.31 10.56
CA ILE A 56 -4.27 4.00 11.15
C ILE A 56 -3.59 2.94 10.30
N THR A 57 -2.60 2.29 10.89
CA THR A 57 -2.02 1.08 10.34
C THR A 57 -2.86 -0.13 10.73
N ASP A 58 -2.93 -1.08 9.82
CA ASP A 58 -3.63 -2.34 10.03
C ASP A 58 -2.81 -3.49 9.44
N GLY A 59 -2.94 -4.66 10.04
CA GLY A 59 -2.05 -5.78 9.82
C GLY A 59 -2.58 -7.04 10.50
N PRO A 60 -1.93 -8.19 10.28
CA PRO A 60 -2.37 -9.42 10.89
C PRO A 60 -2.18 -9.36 12.41
N THR A 61 -3.14 -9.88 13.18
CA THR A 61 -3.03 -9.91 14.65
C THR A 61 -2.00 -10.93 15.11
N GLU A 62 -1.80 -11.99 14.33
CA GLU A 62 -0.86 -13.08 14.59
C GLU A 62 0.10 -13.23 13.40
N THR A 63 1.21 -13.92 13.61
CA THR A 63 2.15 -14.19 12.53
C THR A 63 1.52 -15.14 11.51
N ILE A 64 1.57 -14.77 10.24
CA ILE A 64 1.02 -15.57 9.14
C ILE A 64 2.14 -16.31 8.46
N CYS A 65 2.02 -17.63 8.42
CA CYS A 65 2.84 -18.48 7.58
C CYS A 65 2.38 -18.35 6.13
N LEU A 66 3.31 -18.04 5.24
CA LEU A 66 3.10 -17.99 3.80
C LEU A 66 3.96 -19.07 3.16
N PRO A 67 3.41 -20.28 2.96
CA PRO A 67 4.07 -21.30 2.16
C PRO A 67 4.37 -20.74 0.77
N GLY A 68 5.44 -21.23 0.14
CA GLY A 68 5.88 -20.71 -1.15
C GLY A 68 4.77 -20.77 -2.19
N ARG A 69 4.54 -19.66 -2.91
CA ARG A 69 3.49 -19.51 -3.93
C ARG A 69 2.07 -19.82 -3.45
N VAL A 70 1.83 -19.75 -2.13
CA VAL A 70 0.51 -19.88 -1.52
C VAL A 70 0.04 -18.51 -1.05
N THR A 71 -1.29 -18.34 -1.05
CA THR A 71 -1.95 -17.17 -0.50
C THR A 71 -2.51 -17.49 0.89
N ALA A 72 -2.24 -16.64 1.88
CA ALA A 72 -2.95 -16.67 3.16
C ALA A 72 -3.59 -15.31 3.41
N GLU A 73 -4.72 -15.27 4.10
CA GLU A 73 -5.48 -14.03 4.30
C GLU A 73 -5.60 -13.64 5.76
N PHE A 74 -5.62 -12.33 6.01
CA PHE A 74 -6.09 -11.78 7.27
C PHE A 74 -7.30 -10.87 7.05
N ARG A 75 -8.10 -10.72 8.09
CA ARG A 75 -9.24 -9.80 8.09
C ARG A 75 -8.77 -8.43 8.55
N ALA A 76 -8.95 -7.43 7.70
CA ALA A 76 -8.71 -6.05 8.08
C ALA A 76 -9.68 -5.66 9.20
N ARG A 77 -9.19 -4.89 10.18
CA ARG A 77 -10.03 -4.36 11.25
C ARG A 77 -11.06 -3.41 10.66
N ARG A 78 -12.34 -3.74 10.85
CA ARG A 78 -13.47 -2.98 10.34
C ARG A 78 -13.70 -1.75 11.23
N ARG A 79 -12.84 -0.73 11.09
CA ARG A 79 -13.03 0.55 11.80
C ARG A 79 -13.90 1.48 10.94
N GLN A 80 -14.85 2.14 11.58
CA GLN A 80 -15.88 2.97 10.96
C GLN A 80 -15.28 4.31 10.51
N LEU A 81 -14.50 4.29 9.43
CA LEU A 81 -13.97 5.49 8.78
C LEU A 81 -14.54 5.59 7.38
N THR A 82 -15.08 6.76 7.06
CA THR A 82 -15.74 7.06 5.79
C THR A 82 -14.68 7.14 4.69
N GLU A 83 -14.85 6.39 3.60
CA GLU A 83 -13.92 6.42 2.45
C GLU A 83 -13.86 7.79 1.77
N SER A 84 -14.82 8.68 2.04
CA SER A 84 -14.83 10.05 1.53
C SER A 84 -13.76 10.94 2.15
N THR A 85 -13.24 10.61 3.33
CA THR A 85 -12.26 11.45 4.04
C THR A 85 -10.89 10.81 4.15
N HIS A 86 -10.76 9.50 3.94
CA HIS A 86 -9.51 8.77 4.05
C HIS A 86 -9.17 7.95 2.81
N GLU A 87 -7.91 7.96 2.43
CA GLU A 87 -7.33 7.09 1.41
C GLU A 87 -6.72 5.84 2.04
N LEU A 88 -6.83 4.73 1.31
CA LEU A 88 -6.25 3.45 1.71
C LEU A 88 -4.98 3.17 0.90
N TRP A 89 -3.92 2.89 1.64
CA TRP A 89 -2.60 2.58 1.15
C TRP A 89 -2.20 1.17 1.55
N VAL A 90 -1.42 0.54 0.69
CA VAL A 90 -0.99 -0.85 0.82
C VAL A 90 0.53 -0.93 0.74
N ARG A 91 1.13 -1.69 1.65
CA ARG A 91 2.59 -1.87 1.72
C ARG A 91 3.06 -2.90 0.70
N ARG A 92 4.10 -2.59 -0.07
CA ARG A 92 4.87 -3.63 -0.79
C ARG A 92 5.79 -4.35 0.18
N THR A 93 5.94 -5.65 -0.01
CA THR A 93 7.15 -6.33 0.47
C THR A 93 7.86 -7.04 -0.68
N ARG A 94 9.08 -7.49 -0.42
CA ARG A 94 9.86 -8.27 -1.39
C ARG A 94 9.39 -9.72 -1.48
N ASP A 95 8.81 -10.21 -0.39
CA ASP A 95 8.53 -11.64 -0.18
C ASP A 95 7.07 -12.01 -0.43
N TRP A 96 6.16 -11.04 -0.33
CA TRP A 96 4.74 -11.24 -0.56
C TRP A 96 4.05 -9.96 -1.01
N ILE A 97 2.96 -10.13 -1.74
CA ILE A 97 2.14 -9.06 -2.28
C ILE A 97 0.75 -9.10 -1.62
N PRO A 98 0.36 -8.05 -0.88
CA PRO A 98 -0.99 -7.93 -0.36
C PRO A 98 -1.97 -7.45 -1.44
N ILE A 99 -3.15 -8.07 -1.47
CA ILE A 99 -4.27 -7.68 -2.32
C ILE A 99 -5.41 -7.22 -1.42
N VAL A 100 -6.05 -6.09 -1.74
CA VAL A 100 -7.23 -5.63 -1.01
C VAL A 100 -8.50 -6.16 -1.66
N VAL A 101 -9.25 -6.98 -0.93
CA VAL A 101 -10.57 -7.46 -1.34
C VAL A 101 -11.64 -6.69 -0.59
N ARG A 102 -12.51 -6.02 -1.35
CA ARG A 102 -13.62 -5.23 -0.82
C ARG A 102 -14.90 -6.07 -0.75
N ASP A 103 -15.76 -5.78 0.22
CA ASP A 103 -17.11 -6.35 0.27
C ASP A 103 -18.07 -5.62 -0.71
N LYS A 104 -19.31 -6.10 -0.78
CA LYS A 104 -20.39 -5.51 -1.58
C LYS A 104 -20.71 -4.05 -1.23
N HIS A 105 -20.25 -3.57 -0.09
CA HIS A 105 -20.42 -2.19 0.37
C HIS A 105 -19.18 -1.33 0.13
N GLY A 106 -18.19 -1.85 -0.60
CA GLY A 106 -16.93 -1.16 -0.91
C GLY A 106 -15.90 -1.21 0.23
N LYS A 107 -16.23 -1.75 1.41
CA LYS A 107 -15.32 -1.75 2.56
C LYS A 107 -14.29 -2.85 2.43
N VAL A 108 -13.06 -2.62 2.90
CA VAL A 108 -12.04 -3.68 2.98
C VAL A 108 -12.55 -4.81 3.85
N ALA A 109 -12.66 -6.00 3.26
CA ALA A 109 -13.15 -7.19 3.95
C ALA A 109 -11.99 -8.11 4.33
N ARG A 110 -11.10 -8.37 3.37
CA ARG A 110 -10.00 -9.33 3.49
C ARG A 110 -8.79 -8.83 2.75
N VAL A 111 -7.62 -9.22 3.23
CA VAL A 111 -6.34 -8.90 2.62
C VAL A 111 -5.56 -10.18 2.39
N PRO A 112 -5.70 -10.83 1.22
CA PRO A 112 -4.86 -11.95 0.84
C PRO A 112 -3.42 -11.49 0.64
N LEU A 113 -2.48 -12.22 1.24
CA LEU A 113 -1.04 -12.08 1.09
C LEU A 113 -0.55 -13.20 0.19
N THR A 114 -0.05 -12.86 -0.99
CA THR A 114 0.45 -13.84 -1.97
C THR A 114 1.96 -13.91 -1.88
N SER A 115 2.52 -15.07 -1.53
CA SER A 115 3.98 -15.25 -1.52
C SER A 115 4.55 -15.14 -2.93
N THR A 116 5.61 -14.35 -3.11
CA THR A 116 6.35 -14.24 -4.38
C THR A 116 7.47 -15.27 -4.48
N LYS A 117 7.85 -15.89 -3.35
CA LYS A 117 8.93 -16.87 -3.27
C LYS A 117 8.38 -18.29 -3.33
N SER A 118 9.21 -19.21 -3.83
CA SER A 118 8.97 -20.66 -3.72
C SER A 118 9.29 -21.20 -2.32
N SER A 119 10.06 -20.46 -1.52
CA SER A 119 10.37 -20.79 -0.13
C SER A 119 9.27 -20.33 0.83
N MET A 120 9.21 -20.95 2.00
CA MET A 120 8.40 -20.48 3.13
C MET A 120 8.78 -19.04 3.50
N THR A 121 7.78 -18.19 3.69
CA THR A 121 7.95 -16.82 4.17
C THR A 121 6.94 -16.52 5.28
N TRP A 122 7.14 -15.43 6.00
CA TRP A 122 6.32 -15.08 7.14
C TRP A 122 5.91 -13.61 7.07
N CYS A 123 4.66 -13.33 7.41
CA CYS A 123 4.20 -11.98 7.72
C CYS A 123 4.15 -11.86 9.26
N PRO A 124 5.00 -11.03 9.90
CA PRO A 124 5.01 -10.90 11.35
C PRO A 124 3.67 -10.38 11.90
N ALA A 125 3.33 -10.81 13.11
CA ALA A 125 2.23 -10.21 13.86
C ALA A 125 2.38 -8.68 13.94
N HIS A 126 1.28 -7.96 13.78
CA HIS A 126 1.17 -6.51 13.82
C HIS A 126 2.02 -5.77 12.77
N PHE A 127 2.52 -6.47 11.75
CA PHE A 127 3.22 -5.83 10.64
C PHE A 127 2.27 -4.89 9.87
N PRO A 128 2.66 -3.63 9.60
CA PRO A 128 1.74 -2.64 9.02
C PRO A 128 1.57 -2.86 7.51
N VAL A 129 0.61 -3.71 7.14
CA VAL A 129 0.29 -4.07 5.75
C VAL A 129 -0.57 -2.99 5.09
N LEU A 130 -1.54 -2.45 5.81
CA LEU A 130 -2.44 -1.39 5.36
C LEU A 130 -2.14 -0.11 6.13
N ASN A 131 -2.33 1.02 5.46
CA ASN A 131 -2.30 2.33 6.10
C ASN A 131 -3.47 3.17 5.59
N ARG A 132 -4.29 3.66 6.52
CA ARG A 132 -5.38 4.61 6.22
C ARG A 132 -4.93 5.99 6.66
N ALA A 133 -4.93 6.94 5.74
CA ALA A 133 -4.55 8.32 5.99
C ALA A 133 -5.60 9.26 5.38
N PRO A 134 -5.87 10.44 5.97
CA PRO A 134 -6.70 11.44 5.33
C PRO A 134 -6.18 11.79 3.94
N HIS A 135 -7.08 12.23 3.07
CA HIS A 135 -6.70 12.77 1.76
C HIS A 135 -5.68 13.90 1.95
N GLY A 136 -4.64 13.88 1.13
CA GLY A 136 -3.54 14.82 1.28
C GLY A 136 -2.66 14.54 2.50
N ILE A 137 -2.55 13.31 2.97
CA ILE A 137 -1.46 12.92 3.88
C ILE A 137 -0.74 11.73 3.26
N LEU A 138 0.56 11.90 3.02
CA LEU A 138 1.40 10.84 2.47
C LEU A 138 1.56 9.71 3.49
N PRO A 139 1.52 8.44 3.04
CA PRO A 139 1.77 7.32 3.92
C PRO A 139 3.26 7.26 4.30
N PRO A 140 3.62 6.39 5.24
CA PRO A 140 5.02 6.01 5.45
C PRO A 140 5.65 5.43 4.17
N GLU A 141 6.98 5.33 4.16
CA GLU A 141 7.70 4.73 3.05
C GLU A 141 7.28 3.25 2.82
N GLY A 142 7.22 2.86 1.54
CA GLY A 142 6.89 1.51 1.10
C GLY A 142 5.41 1.25 0.88
N PHE A 143 4.56 2.26 1.04
CA PHE A 143 3.13 2.19 0.77
C PHE A 143 2.75 2.78 -0.60
N VAL A 144 1.71 2.22 -1.21
CA VAL A 144 1.16 2.65 -2.51
C VAL A 144 -0.36 2.72 -2.42
N ILE A 145 -0.94 3.76 -3.03
CA ILE A 145 -2.39 3.97 -3.07
C ILE A 145 -3.04 2.97 -4.04
N LEU A 146 -4.23 2.49 -3.69
CA LEU A 146 -4.96 1.49 -4.47
C LEU A 146 -5.32 1.95 -5.90
N SER A 147 -5.41 3.25 -6.16
CA SER A 147 -5.74 3.82 -7.46
C SER A 147 -4.53 3.99 -8.40
N SER A 148 -3.31 3.78 -7.91
CA SER A 148 -2.07 3.96 -8.68
C SER A 148 -1.87 2.80 -9.66
N ALA A 149 -1.31 3.12 -10.83
CA ALA A 149 -0.84 2.12 -11.80
C ALA A 149 0.13 1.10 -11.17
N LYS A 150 0.98 1.56 -10.24
CA LYS A 150 1.93 0.70 -9.53
C LYS A 150 1.25 -0.38 -8.71
N TYR A 151 0.10 -0.08 -8.09
CA TYR A 151 -0.67 -1.10 -7.38
C TYR A 151 -1.26 -2.11 -8.36
N ARG A 152 -1.80 -1.65 -9.50
CA ARG A 152 -2.31 -2.54 -10.56
C ARG A 152 -1.21 -3.49 -11.06
N ASP A 153 0.01 -3.00 -11.29
CA ASP A 153 1.13 -3.84 -11.72
C ASP A 153 1.46 -4.91 -10.66
N TRP A 154 1.36 -4.58 -9.37
CA TRP A 154 1.53 -5.58 -8.31
C TRP A 154 0.41 -6.61 -8.29
N GLN A 155 -0.82 -6.24 -8.62
CA GLN A 155 -1.92 -7.20 -8.73
C GLN A 155 -1.66 -8.22 -9.84
N VAL A 156 -1.10 -7.77 -10.97
CA VAL A 156 -0.68 -8.67 -12.07
C VAL A 156 0.39 -9.64 -11.58
N LEU A 157 1.44 -9.15 -10.91
CA LEU A 157 2.49 -10.00 -10.35
C LEU A 157 1.95 -11.04 -9.36
N ALA A 158 1.04 -10.64 -8.47
CA ALA A 158 0.42 -11.57 -7.52
C ALA A 158 -0.38 -12.66 -8.24
N TYR A 159 -1.11 -12.30 -9.30
CA TYR A 159 -1.87 -13.25 -10.11
C TYR A 159 -0.96 -14.25 -10.81
N GLU A 160 0.11 -13.81 -11.45
CA GLU A 160 1.11 -14.70 -12.07
C GLU A 160 1.72 -15.66 -11.05
N THR A 161 2.09 -15.17 -9.86
CA THR A 161 2.65 -16.02 -8.80
C THR A 161 1.66 -17.06 -8.27
N ALA A 162 0.35 -16.75 -8.31
CA ALA A 162 -0.71 -17.66 -7.90
C ALA A 162 -1.05 -18.70 -8.98
N ILE A 163 -1.02 -18.31 -10.27
CA ILE A 163 -1.33 -19.22 -11.41
C ILE A 163 -0.24 -20.25 -11.65
N ASP A 164 1.03 -19.94 -11.41
CA ASP A 164 2.13 -20.91 -11.65
C ASP A 164 1.99 -22.22 -10.83
N LYS A 165 1.00 -22.28 -9.93
CA LYS A 165 0.49 -23.50 -9.28
C LYS A 165 -0.30 -24.41 -10.23
N ASP A 166 -1.15 -23.86 -11.09
CA ASP A 166 -2.10 -24.64 -11.92
C ASP A 166 -1.38 -25.34 -13.08
N SER A 167 -0.30 -24.74 -13.59
CA SER A 167 0.58 -25.33 -14.61
C SER A 167 1.47 -26.45 -14.06
N ALA A 168 1.82 -26.41 -12.77
CA ALA A 168 2.65 -27.43 -12.12
C ALA A 168 1.87 -28.67 -11.66
N SER A 169 0.57 -28.54 -11.39
CA SER A 169 -0.25 -29.65 -10.88
C SER A 169 -0.80 -30.60 -11.97
N GLN A 170 -0.66 -30.27 -13.26
CA GLN A 170 -1.15 -31.12 -14.37
C GLN A 170 -0.11 -32.09 -14.95
N ARG A 171 1.16 -32.04 -14.51
CA ARG A 171 2.25 -32.83 -15.13
C ARG A 171 2.63 -34.12 -14.41
N THR A 172 1.97 -34.48 -13.31
CA THR A 172 2.31 -35.67 -12.50
C THR A 172 1.22 -36.73 -12.43
N THR A 173 0.28 -36.76 -13.37
CA THR A 173 -0.75 -37.82 -13.45
C THR A 173 -0.79 -38.52 -14.81
N THR A 174 0.37 -38.91 -15.33
CA THR A 174 0.46 -39.99 -16.31
C THR A 174 1.81 -40.65 -16.19
N LEU A 175 1.86 -41.78 -15.48
CA LEU A 175 2.69 -42.95 -15.74
C LEU A 175 2.39 -43.93 -14.59
N ARG A 176 1.43 -44.82 -14.86
CA ARG A 176 1.19 -46.05 -14.12
C ARG A 176 1.58 -47.19 -15.04
#